data_AF-A0A1Y0C1R6-F1
#
_entry.id   AF-A0A1Y0C1R6-F1
#
_cell.length_a   1.000
_cell.length_b   1.000
_cell.length_c   1.000
_cell.angle_alpha   90.00
_cell.angle_beta   90.00
_cell.angle_gamma   90.00
#
_symmetry.space_group_name_H-M   'P 1'
#
loop_
_entity.id
_entity.type
_entity.pdbx_description
1 polymer ?
#
loop_
_entity_poly.entity_id
_entity_poly.type
_entity_poly.pdbx_seq_one_letter_code
_entity_poly.pdbx_strand_id
1 'polypeptide(L)'
;MPEWQPTHDRNPQLLLPRGVFDKYGPGGEVIETPTDHRLLWHLENALALAPQKPQVQEMHALLLAYLQGNCQHHWREHEAEEGYCDAHRQCLWCNSVEWLEDKQ
;
A
#
# COMPACT_ATOMS: atom_id res chain seq x y z
N MET A 1 -10.67 2.72 -15.73
CA MET A 1 -10.04 1.38 -15.71
C MET A 1 -11.04 0.41 -15.12
N PRO A 2 -11.01 -0.89 -15.48
CA PRO A 2 -11.92 -1.83 -14.85
C PRO A 2 -11.57 -1.86 -13.36
N GLU A 3 -12.50 -1.46 -12.51
CA GLU A 3 -12.36 -1.72 -11.08
C GLU A 3 -12.17 -3.23 -10.91
N TRP A 4 -11.21 -3.66 -10.09
CA TRP A 4 -10.92 -5.08 -9.90
C TRP A 4 -12.14 -5.91 -9.47
N GLN A 5 -13.17 -5.28 -8.90
CA GLN A 5 -14.40 -5.92 -8.46
C GLN A 5 -15.06 -6.78 -9.57
N PRO A 6 -15.39 -6.25 -10.76
CA PRO A 6 -15.88 -7.05 -11.89
C PRO A 6 -14.97 -8.22 -12.31
N THR A 7 -13.67 -8.14 -12.08
CA THR A 7 -12.73 -9.25 -12.38
C THR A 7 -12.78 -10.32 -11.30
N HIS A 8 -12.83 -9.91 -10.03
CA HIS A 8 -13.00 -10.81 -8.88
C HIS A 8 -14.32 -11.58 -8.95
N ASP A 9 -15.41 -10.93 -9.37
CA ASP A 9 -16.72 -11.56 -9.52
C ASP A 9 -16.72 -12.74 -10.52
N ARG A 10 -15.76 -12.78 -11.47
CA ARG A 10 -15.57 -13.91 -12.41
C ARG A 10 -14.84 -15.10 -11.77
N ASN A 11 -14.14 -14.90 -10.67
CA ASN A 11 -13.47 -15.95 -9.90
C ASN A 11 -13.64 -15.70 -8.38
N PRO A 12 -14.85 -15.88 -7.85
CA PRO A 12 -15.17 -15.56 -6.46
C PRO A 12 -14.46 -16.47 -5.44
N GLN A 13 -13.89 -17.60 -5.89
CA GLN A 13 -13.12 -18.49 -5.02
C GLN A 13 -11.76 -17.92 -4.64
N LEU A 14 -11.26 -16.91 -5.37
CA LEU A 14 -10.03 -16.23 -5.01
C LEU A 14 -10.28 -15.34 -3.79
N LEU A 15 -9.83 -15.77 -2.62
CA LEU A 15 -9.93 -15.00 -1.39
C LEU A 15 -8.87 -13.89 -1.40
N LEU A 16 -9.31 -12.64 -1.50
CA LEU A 16 -8.45 -11.47 -1.37
C LEU A 16 -8.69 -10.81 -0.02
N PRO A 17 -7.65 -10.21 0.59
CA PRO A 17 -7.80 -9.54 1.86
C PRO A 17 -8.69 -8.31 1.70
N ARG A 18 -9.43 -8.00 2.77
CA ARG A 18 -10.33 -6.85 2.82
C ARG A 18 -9.67 -5.54 2.41
N GLY A 19 -8.39 -5.34 2.75
CA GLY A 19 -7.63 -4.13 2.39
C GLY A 19 -7.55 -3.84 0.89
N VAL A 20 -7.79 -4.82 0.01
CA VAL A 20 -7.89 -4.60 -1.44
C VAL A 20 -9.18 -3.88 -1.81
N PHE A 21 -10.30 -4.19 -1.15
CA PHE A 21 -11.64 -3.72 -1.53
C PHE A 21 -12.25 -2.69 -0.57
N ASP A 22 -11.79 -2.65 0.69
CA ASP A 22 -12.36 -1.78 1.72
C ASP A 22 -12.29 -0.32 1.29
N LYS A 23 -13.40 0.40 1.40
CA LYS A 23 -13.44 1.84 1.09
C LYS A 23 -12.75 2.70 2.18
N TYR A 24 -12.63 2.15 3.38
CA TYR A 24 -12.15 2.85 4.57
C TYR A 24 -11.03 2.07 5.25
N GLY A 25 -10.05 2.79 5.77
CA GLY A 25 -9.00 2.23 6.61
C GLY A 25 -9.48 1.93 8.03
N PRO A 26 -8.62 1.34 8.88
CA PRO A 26 -8.97 0.99 10.25
C PRO A 26 -9.38 2.17 11.14
N GLY A 27 -8.94 3.40 10.82
CA GLY A 27 -9.31 4.62 11.50
C GLY A 27 -10.55 5.32 10.93
N GLY A 28 -11.18 4.75 9.91
CA GLY A 28 -12.31 5.35 9.18
C GLY A 28 -11.90 6.34 8.09
N GLU A 29 -10.60 6.49 7.82
CA GLU A 29 -10.07 7.30 6.73
C GLU A 29 -10.50 6.75 5.37
N VAL A 30 -10.81 7.62 4.40
CA VAL A 30 -11.12 7.19 3.04
C VAL A 30 -9.86 6.73 2.35
N ILE A 31 -9.90 5.53 1.76
CA ILE A 31 -8.79 5.02 0.94
C ILE A 31 -9.03 5.47 -0.50
N GLU A 32 -8.28 6.48 -0.94
CA GLU A 32 -8.35 7.00 -2.32
C GLU A 32 -7.54 6.16 -3.31
N THR A 33 -6.62 5.33 -2.82
CA THR A 33 -5.80 4.47 -3.67
C THR A 33 -6.69 3.47 -4.43
N PRO A 34 -6.60 3.41 -5.77
CA PRO A 34 -7.37 2.50 -6.60
C PRO A 34 -7.20 1.03 -6.19
N THR A 35 -8.27 0.27 -6.29
CA THR A 35 -8.32 -1.18 -5.99
C THR A 35 -7.21 -1.97 -6.69
N ASP A 36 -6.92 -1.66 -7.96
CA ASP A 36 -5.85 -2.32 -8.72
C ASP A 36 -4.47 -2.08 -8.09
N HIS A 37 -4.22 -0.85 -7.63
CA HIS A 37 -2.96 -0.49 -7.00
C HIS A 37 -2.82 -1.17 -5.62
N ARG A 38 -3.92 -1.30 -4.88
CA ARG A 38 -3.97 -2.05 -3.60
C ARG A 38 -3.74 -3.54 -3.81
N LEU A 39 -4.24 -4.11 -4.90
CA LEU A 39 -3.95 -5.50 -5.28
C LEU A 39 -2.45 -5.69 -5.57
N LEU A 40 -1.80 -4.76 -6.26
CA LEU A 40 -0.36 -4.85 -6.53
C LEU A 40 0.46 -4.83 -5.24
N TRP A 41 0.13 -3.96 -4.28
CA TRP A 41 0.76 -3.98 -2.96
C TRP A 41 0.47 -5.26 -2.18
N HIS A 42 -0.72 -5.85 -2.33
CA HIS A 42 -1.00 -7.15 -1.74
C HIS A 42 -0.10 -8.26 -2.34
N LEU A 43 0.06 -8.27 -3.66
CA LEU A 43 0.95 -9.23 -4.34
C LEU A 43 2.41 -9.04 -3.93
N GLU A 44 2.86 -7.79 -3.77
CA GLU A 44 4.20 -7.47 -3.28
C GLU A 44 4.42 -8.06 -1.87
N ASN A 45 3.50 -7.79 -0.94
CA ASN A 45 3.58 -8.34 0.42
C ASN A 45 3.60 -9.88 0.44
N ALA A 46 2.80 -10.52 -0.44
CA ALA A 46 2.79 -11.97 -0.56
C ALA A 46 4.11 -12.53 -1.11
N LEU A 47 4.72 -11.87 -2.09
CA LEU A 47 6.02 -12.24 -2.67
C LEU A 47 7.18 -11.99 -1.70
N ALA A 48 7.13 -10.93 -0.90
CA ALA A 48 8.13 -10.63 0.12
C ALA A 48 8.26 -11.76 1.15
N LEU A 49 7.15 -12.44 1.46
CA LEU A 49 7.07 -13.56 2.41
C LEU A 49 7.22 -14.94 1.73
N ALA A 50 7.24 -15.00 0.40
CA ALA A 50 7.28 -16.25 -0.33
C ALA A 50 8.68 -16.92 -0.27
N PRO A 51 8.77 -18.25 -0.47
CA PRO A 51 10.05 -18.92 -0.64
C PRO A 51 10.87 -18.30 -1.78
N GLN A 52 12.08 -17.85 -1.45
CA GLN A 52 12.92 -17.02 -2.30
C GLN A 52 13.69 -17.83 -3.35
N LYS A 53 12.98 -18.34 -4.36
CA LYS A 53 13.61 -18.87 -5.59
C LYS A 53 14.11 -17.72 -6.46
N PRO A 54 15.16 -17.90 -7.28
CA PRO A 54 15.70 -16.83 -8.12
C PRO A 54 14.64 -16.12 -8.98
N GLN A 55 13.73 -16.86 -9.61
CA GLN A 55 12.67 -16.23 -10.42
C GLN A 55 11.68 -15.41 -9.56
N VAL A 56 11.40 -15.83 -8.33
CA VAL A 56 10.51 -15.11 -7.41
C VAL A 56 11.18 -13.82 -6.94
N GLN A 57 12.49 -13.87 -6.66
CA GLN A 57 13.27 -12.69 -6.30
C GLN A 57 13.30 -11.65 -7.42
N GLU A 58 13.53 -12.08 -8.67
CA GLU A 58 13.52 -11.19 -9.83
C GLU A 58 12.15 -10.54 -10.04
N MET A 59 11.06 -11.32 -9.95
CA MET A 59 9.70 -10.79 -10.05
C MET A 59 9.37 -9.82 -8.92
N HIS A 60 9.75 -10.16 -7.68
CA HIS A 60 9.53 -9.31 -6.52
C HIS A 60 10.26 -7.99 -6.65
N ALA A 61 11.55 -8.02 -7.03
CA ALA A 61 12.35 -6.82 -7.23
C ALA A 61 11.77 -5.90 -8.32
N LEU A 62 11.31 -6.47 -9.44
CA LEU A 62 10.69 -5.71 -10.52
C LEU A 62 9.37 -5.06 -10.07
N LEU A 63 8.51 -5.82 -9.38
CA LEU A 63 7.25 -5.32 -8.86
C LEU A 63 7.46 -4.20 -7.83
N LEU A 64 8.39 -4.40 -6.89
CA LEU A 64 8.71 -3.43 -5.85
C LEU A 64 9.24 -2.12 -6.46
N ALA A 65 10.15 -2.20 -7.43
CA ALA A 65 10.66 -1.02 -8.13
C ALA A 65 9.54 -0.25 -8.86
N TYR A 66 8.63 -0.97 -9.52
CA TYR A 66 7.47 -0.35 -10.17
C TYR A 66 6.56 0.36 -9.15
N LEU A 67 6.21 -0.31 -8.05
CA LEU A 67 5.32 0.21 -7.02
C LEU A 67 5.92 1.44 -6.31
N GLN A 68 7.21 1.41 -6.00
CA GLN A 68 7.91 2.55 -5.38
C GLN A 68 7.97 3.75 -6.32
N GLY A 69 8.24 3.53 -7.61
CA GLY A 69 8.30 4.62 -8.60
C GLY A 69 6.95 5.20 -9.00
N ASN A 70 5.84 4.52 -8.72
CA ASN A 70 4.49 4.91 -9.12
C ASN A 70 3.52 4.94 -7.92
N CYS A 71 4.05 5.08 -6.70
CA CYS A 71 3.25 4.98 -5.49
C CYS A 71 2.15 6.04 -5.47
N GLN A 72 0.90 5.59 -5.36
CA GLN A 72 -0.24 6.47 -5.11
C GLN A 72 -0.40 6.64 -3.62
N HIS A 73 0.49 7.47 -3.05
CA HIS A 73 0.70 7.58 -1.62
C HIS A 73 -0.62 7.71 -0.84
N HIS A 74 -0.80 6.83 0.15
CA HIS A 74 -1.87 6.93 1.13
C HIS A 74 -1.23 7.33 2.46
N TRP A 75 -1.22 8.63 2.71
CA TRP A 75 -0.55 9.22 3.86
C TRP A 75 -1.37 9.05 5.12
N ARG A 76 -0.70 8.65 6.19
CA ARG A 76 -1.16 8.83 7.57
C ARG A 76 -0.29 9.89 8.21
N GLU A 77 -0.93 10.92 8.74
CA GLU A 77 -0.26 11.98 9.49
C GLU A 77 -0.11 11.56 10.96
N HIS A 78 1.02 11.94 11.54
CA HIS A 78 1.41 11.71 12.92
C HIS A 78 1.78 13.06 13.54
N GLU A 79 1.14 13.37 14.67
CA GLU A 79 1.46 14.57 15.45
C GLU A 79 2.87 14.47 16.04
N ALA A 80 3.47 15.62 16.34
CA ALA A 80 4.75 15.67 17.03
C ALA A 80 4.63 15.11 18.46
N GLU A 81 5.66 14.40 18.91
CA GLU A 81 5.82 13.95 20.29
C GLU A 81 7.08 14.57 20.87
N GLU A 82 6.92 15.42 21.88
CA GLU A 82 7.99 16.23 22.46
C GLU A 82 9.17 15.35 22.93
N GLY A 83 10.36 15.61 22.38
CA GLY A 83 11.58 14.86 22.70
C GLY A 83 11.70 13.49 22.02
N TYR A 84 10.75 13.10 21.16
CA TYR A 84 10.76 11.82 20.47
C TYR A 84 10.76 11.96 18.94
N CYS A 85 9.76 12.60 18.36
CA CYS A 85 9.69 12.82 16.92
C CYS A 85 8.91 14.08 16.53
N ASP A 86 9.35 14.73 15.45
CA ASP A 86 8.61 15.84 14.85
C ASP A 86 7.37 15.33 14.10
N ALA A 87 6.43 16.24 13.82
CA ALA A 87 5.26 15.93 13.03
C ALA A 87 5.68 15.41 11.64
N HIS A 88 5.06 14.32 11.21
CA HIS A 88 5.41 13.67 9.95
C HIS A 88 4.20 12.98 9.35
N ARG A 89 4.31 12.61 8.08
CA ARG A 89 3.38 11.70 7.44
C ARG A 89 4.10 10.48 6.91
N GLN A 90 3.50 9.32 7.08
CA GLN A 90 3.99 8.05 6.59
C GLN A 90 3.03 7.47 5.56
N CYS A 91 3.56 7.04 4.42
CA CYS A 91 2.76 6.37 3.41
C CYS A 91 2.51 4.92 3.85
N LEU A 92 1.24 4.54 3.99
CA LEU A 92 0.84 3.20 4.44
C LEU A 92 1.13 2.09 3.40
N TRP A 93 1.54 2.46 2.19
CA TRP A 93 1.92 1.50 1.14
C TRP A 93 3.43 1.32 1.03
N CYS A 94 4.17 2.38 0.68
CA CYS A 94 5.61 2.29 0.42
C CYS A 94 6.48 2.59 1.65
N ASN A 95 5.88 2.91 2.81
CA ASN A 95 6.56 3.33 4.03
C ASN A 95 7.47 4.56 3.89
N SER A 96 7.31 5.34 2.82
CA SER A 96 7.95 6.65 2.71
C SER A 96 7.51 7.55 3.87
N VAL A 97 8.44 8.34 4.40
CA VAL A 97 8.20 9.29 5.49
C VAL A 97 8.54 10.68 4.99
N GLU A 98 7.65 11.63 5.24
CA GLU A 98 7.88 13.05 4.99
C GLU A 98 7.66 13.83 6.29
N TRP A 99 8.67 14.60 6.70
CA TRP A 99 8.57 15.48 7.86
C TRP A 99 7.74 16.70 7.50
N LEU A 100 6.74 17.01 8.32
CA LEU A 100 5.89 18.16 8.13
C LEU A 100 6.61 19.36 8.75
N GLU A 101 6.92 20.37 7.94
CA GLU A 101 7.52 21.60 8.47
C GLU A 101 6.55 22.24 9.48
N ASP A 102 7.09 22.65 10.63
CA ASP A 102 6.33 23.41 11.62
C ASP A 102 5.70 24.63 10.94
N LYS A 103 4.37 24.72 10.95
CA LYS A 103 3.69 25.95 10.56
C LYS A 103 4.06 27.01 11.61
N GLN A 104 4.97 27.92 11.21
CA GLN A 104 5.34 29.12 11.96
C GLN A 104 4.13 29.90 12.46
#